data_AF-A0A3M2KME3-F1
#
_entry.id   AF-A0A3M2KME3-F1
#
_cell.length_a   1.000
_cell.length_b   1.000
_cell.length_c   1.000
_cell.angle_alpha   90.00
_cell.angle_beta   90.00
_cell.angle_gamma   90.00
#
_symmetry.space_group_name_H-M   'P 1'
#
loop_
_entity.id
_entity.type
_entity.pdbx_description
1 polymer ?
#
loop_
_entity_poly.entity_id
_entity_poly.type
_entity_poly.pdbx_seq_one_letter_code
_entity_poly.pdbx_strand_id
1 'polypeptide(L)'
;MEQLYSSIGSLARQMLGNFTRRTRQDGTPYWDLREDVDWQHQVVMEAWGNRMLCAEAYNTAFKLLLEIYIASNEEEAEEFLYEIEPYSEVRDLTGWLNSAPEHVEYLTEVLQADPPRDGREALARAHWLFLQDAGERLLKAIKHCMEREEALQEVEVQEAV
;
A
#
# COMPACT_ATOMS: atom_id res chain seq x y z
N MET A 1 20.38 -12.70 19.02
CA MET A 1 20.02 -12.48 17.61
C MET A 1 18.70 -11.76 17.62
N GLU A 2 18.66 -10.51 17.15
CA GLU A 2 17.41 -9.77 16.99
C GLU A 2 16.83 -10.17 15.62
N GLN A 3 15.68 -10.85 15.63
CA GLN A 3 14.84 -10.99 14.44
C GLN A 3 14.55 -9.55 13.97
N LEU A 4 15.01 -9.18 12.77
CA LEU A 4 14.94 -7.79 12.29
C LEU A 4 13.49 -7.28 12.26
N TYR A 5 12.53 -8.18 12.06
CA TYR A 5 11.09 -7.91 12.09
C TYR A 5 10.36 -9.01 12.87
N SER A 6 9.65 -8.63 13.94
CA SER A 6 8.89 -9.57 14.78
C SER A 6 7.45 -9.79 14.31
N SER A 7 6.94 -8.91 13.44
CA SER A 7 5.60 -9.00 12.86
C SER A 7 5.44 -8.12 11.60
N ILE A 8 4.35 -8.31 10.87
CA ILE A 8 3.92 -7.43 9.76
C ILE A 8 3.84 -5.96 10.21
N GLY A 9 3.19 -5.71 11.35
CA GLY A 9 3.11 -4.37 11.92
C GLY A 9 4.48 -3.78 12.29
N SER A 10 5.46 -4.60 12.69
CA SER A 10 6.82 -4.12 12.95
C SER A 10 7.51 -3.62 11.69
N LEU A 11 7.40 -4.36 10.58
CA LEU A 11 7.94 -3.96 9.29
C LEU A 11 7.19 -2.73 8.74
N ALA A 12 5.86 -2.70 8.87
CA ALA A 12 5.05 -1.56 8.48
C ALA A 12 5.43 -0.28 9.24
N ARG A 13 5.69 -0.36 10.56
CA ARG A 13 6.20 0.78 11.36
C ARG A 13 7.56 1.28 10.86
N GLN A 14 8.46 0.37 10.52
CA GLN A 14 9.77 0.73 9.97
C GLN A 14 9.63 1.38 8.58
N MET A 15 8.72 0.90 7.75
CA MET A 15 8.36 1.53 6.48
C MET A 15 7.83 2.95 6.67
N LEU A 16 6.86 3.13 7.58
CA LEU A 16 6.32 4.44 7.90
C LEU A 16 7.39 5.43 8.38
N GLY A 17 8.38 4.97 9.15
CA GLY A 17 9.51 5.80 9.63
C GLY A 17 10.39 6.36 8.51
N ASN A 18 10.28 5.84 7.30
CA ASN A 18 11.07 6.24 6.13
C ASN A 18 10.26 7.03 5.09
N PHE A 19 8.98 7.26 5.34
CA PHE A 19 8.21 8.21 4.53
C PHE A 19 8.52 9.65 4.94
N THR A 20 8.62 10.51 3.94
CA THR A 20 8.78 11.95 4.09
C THR A 20 7.63 12.67 3.43
N ARG A 21 7.13 13.71 4.11
CA ARG A 21 6.11 14.58 3.53
C ARG A 21 6.79 15.58 2.61
N ARG A 22 6.39 15.59 1.35
CA ARG A 22 6.83 16.52 0.31
C ARG A 22 5.64 17.38 -0.14
N THR A 23 5.93 18.44 -0.89
CA THR A 23 4.91 19.37 -1.41
C THR A 23 5.13 19.56 -2.90
N ARG A 24 4.06 19.44 -3.69
CA ARG A 24 4.07 19.69 -5.13
C ARG A 24 4.14 21.20 -5.43
N GLN A 25 4.35 21.56 -6.69
CA GLN A 25 4.39 22.97 -7.12
C GLN A 25 3.06 23.71 -6.90
N ASP A 26 1.94 23.00 -6.91
CA ASP A 26 0.60 23.51 -6.63
C ASP A 26 0.28 23.62 -5.13
N GLY A 27 1.22 23.27 -4.25
CA GLY A 27 1.05 23.28 -2.80
C GLY A 27 0.41 22.02 -2.23
N THR A 28 0.05 21.02 -3.05
CA THR A 28 -0.54 19.77 -2.56
C THR A 28 0.52 18.91 -1.86
N PRO A 29 0.30 18.51 -0.60
CA PRO A 29 1.22 17.62 0.10
C PRO A 29 1.10 16.20 -0.44
N TYR A 30 2.21 15.46 -0.44
CA TYR A 30 2.26 14.03 -0.74
C TYR A 30 3.32 13.34 0.11
N TRP A 31 3.21 12.01 0.22
CA TRP A 31 4.17 11.16 0.89
C TRP A 31 5.04 10.46 -0.13
N ASP A 32 6.32 10.38 0.18
CA ASP A 32 7.33 9.72 -0.65
C ASP A 32 8.36 9.05 0.25
N LEU A 33 8.98 7.98 -0.22
CA LEU A 33 10.06 7.32 0.51
C LEU A 33 11.34 8.16 0.44
N ARG A 34 12.20 8.02 1.47
CA ARG A 34 13.56 8.54 1.38
C ARG A 34 14.33 7.76 0.31
N GLU A 35 15.11 8.50 -0.49
CA GLU A 35 15.86 7.96 -1.64
C GLU A 35 16.93 6.93 -1.26
N ASP A 36 17.35 6.89 0.01
CA ASP A 36 18.38 5.97 0.51
C ASP A 36 17.81 4.61 0.96
N VAL A 37 16.53 4.33 0.75
CA VAL A 37 15.84 3.14 1.27
C VAL A 37 15.38 2.21 0.14
N ASP A 38 16.35 1.71 -0.63
CA ASP A 38 16.12 0.88 -1.83
C ASP A 38 15.20 -0.32 -1.59
N TRP A 39 15.34 -1.00 -0.45
CA TRP A 39 14.54 -2.19 -0.15
C TRP A 39 13.05 -1.86 0.00
N GLN A 40 12.68 -0.68 0.53
CA GLN A 40 11.28 -0.27 0.64
C GLN A 40 10.72 0.15 -0.71
N HIS A 41 11.54 0.80 -1.54
CA HIS A 41 11.18 1.03 -2.93
C HIS A 41 10.89 -0.29 -3.65
N GLN A 42 11.65 -1.36 -3.38
CA GLN A 42 11.37 -2.69 -3.92
C GLN A 42 10.03 -3.26 -3.44
N VAL A 43 9.71 -3.14 -2.15
CA VAL A 43 8.40 -3.59 -1.62
C VAL A 43 7.24 -2.86 -2.31
N VAL A 44 7.34 -1.54 -2.45
CA VAL A 44 6.30 -0.74 -3.15
C VAL A 44 6.26 -1.07 -4.64
N MET A 45 7.41 -1.22 -5.30
CA MET A 45 7.46 -1.67 -6.71
C MET A 45 6.81 -3.03 -6.91
N GLU A 46 7.06 -3.98 -6.01
CA GLU A 46 6.47 -5.32 -6.08
C GLU A 46 4.95 -5.28 -5.90
N ALA A 47 4.45 -4.49 -4.94
CA ALA A 47 3.02 -4.32 -4.71
C ALA A 47 2.29 -3.66 -5.90
N TRP A 48 2.94 -2.70 -6.56
CA TRP A 48 2.37 -2.04 -7.74
C TRP A 48 2.64 -2.79 -9.06
N GLY A 49 3.58 -3.73 -9.06
CA GLY A 49 3.96 -4.55 -10.22
C GLY A 49 4.53 -3.71 -11.35
N ASN A 50 4.12 -4.00 -12.59
CA ASN A 50 4.57 -3.26 -13.78
C ASN A 50 3.94 -1.85 -13.92
N ARG A 51 3.16 -1.39 -12.93
CA ARG A 51 2.56 -0.06 -12.96
C ARG A 51 3.61 1.01 -12.67
N MET A 52 3.53 2.13 -13.36
CA MET A 52 4.44 3.25 -13.11
C MET A 52 4.21 3.77 -11.69
N LEU A 53 5.26 3.77 -10.85
CA LEU A 53 5.18 4.36 -9.53
C LEU A 53 4.97 5.87 -9.66
N CYS A 54 3.94 6.36 -9.01
CA CYS A 54 3.59 7.78 -8.95
C CYS A 54 3.37 8.20 -7.49
N ALA A 55 3.22 9.50 -7.24
CA ALA A 55 2.96 9.99 -5.90
C ALA A 55 1.68 9.40 -5.28
N GLU A 56 0.69 8.99 -6.09
CA GLU A 56 -0.49 8.30 -5.59
C GLU A 56 -0.14 6.91 -5.04
N ALA A 57 0.72 6.15 -5.73
CA ALA A 57 1.18 4.84 -5.25
C ALA A 57 1.80 4.94 -3.85
N TYR A 58 2.71 5.91 -3.65
CA TYR A 58 3.33 6.14 -2.35
C TYR A 58 2.35 6.66 -1.29
N ASN A 59 1.41 7.54 -1.65
CA ASN A 59 0.35 7.99 -0.75
C ASN A 59 -0.55 6.82 -0.29
N THR A 60 -0.95 5.97 -1.23
CA THR A 60 -1.76 4.77 -0.95
C THR A 60 -0.96 3.79 -0.09
N ALA A 61 0.31 3.52 -0.40
CA ALA A 61 1.17 2.67 0.42
C ALA A 61 1.28 3.22 1.85
N PHE A 62 1.53 4.52 2.01
CA PHE A 62 1.56 5.15 3.32
C PHE A 62 0.25 4.98 4.10
N LYS A 63 -0.90 5.19 3.44
CA LYS A 63 -2.22 5.01 4.06
C LYS A 63 -2.42 3.55 4.50
N LEU A 64 -2.16 2.59 3.62
CA LEU A 64 -2.33 1.16 3.92
C LEU A 64 -1.43 0.71 5.07
N LEU A 65 -0.17 1.18 5.08
CA LEU A 65 0.76 0.89 6.17
C LEU A 65 0.26 1.45 7.52
N LEU A 66 -0.40 2.61 7.54
CA LEU A 66 -1.04 3.15 8.74
C LEU A 66 -2.21 2.30 9.25
N GLU A 67 -2.88 1.54 8.40
CA GLU A 67 -3.93 0.62 8.86
C GLU A 67 -3.32 -0.62 9.51
N ILE A 68 -2.26 -1.17 8.91
CA ILE A 68 -1.67 -2.45 9.36
C ILE A 68 -0.53 -2.31 10.38
N TYR A 69 -0.15 -1.10 10.79
CA TYR A 69 1.06 -0.88 11.59
C TYR A 69 1.03 -1.52 12.99
N ILE A 70 -0.13 -1.91 13.51
CA ILE A 70 -0.27 -2.63 14.79
C ILE A 70 -0.45 -4.14 14.62
N ALA A 71 -0.60 -4.63 13.38
CA ALA A 71 -0.85 -6.04 13.11
C ALA A 71 0.28 -6.94 13.62
N SER A 72 -0.10 -8.00 14.30
CA SER A 72 0.81 -9.01 14.84
C SER A 72 1.07 -10.13 13.82
N ASN A 73 0.13 -10.36 12.90
CA ASN A 73 0.21 -11.38 11.87
C ASN A 73 -0.55 -10.96 10.61
N GLU A 74 -0.60 -11.85 9.61
CA GLU A 74 -1.28 -11.63 8.32
C GLU A 74 -2.79 -11.52 8.46
N GLU A 75 -3.43 -12.42 9.19
CA GLU A 75 -4.88 -12.45 9.38
C GLU A 75 -5.36 -11.12 10.00
N GLU A 76 -4.67 -10.61 11.01
CA GLU A 76 -4.98 -9.31 11.64
C GLU A 76 -4.76 -8.14 10.66
N ALA A 77 -3.73 -8.21 9.81
CA ALA A 77 -3.49 -7.18 8.79
C ALA A 77 -4.59 -7.20 7.71
N GLU A 78 -5.04 -8.37 7.29
CA GLU A 78 -6.17 -8.54 6.37
C GLU A 78 -7.46 -7.97 6.96
N GLU A 79 -7.74 -8.22 8.24
CA GLU A 79 -8.89 -7.65 8.95
C GLU A 79 -8.85 -6.12 8.94
N PHE A 80 -7.72 -5.49 9.26
CA PHE A 80 -7.59 -4.03 9.21
C PHE A 80 -7.77 -3.47 7.80
N LEU A 81 -7.23 -4.16 6.79
CA LEU A 81 -7.40 -3.74 5.40
C LEU A 81 -8.85 -3.87 4.93
N TYR A 82 -9.60 -4.88 5.39
CA TYR A 82 -11.01 -5.03 5.08
C TYR A 82 -11.86 -3.85 5.58
N GLU A 83 -11.48 -3.26 6.72
CA GLU A 83 -12.17 -2.10 7.32
C GLU A 83 -11.80 -0.75 6.68
N ILE A 84 -10.85 -0.72 5.73
CA ILE A 84 -10.40 0.55 5.15
C ILE A 84 -11.51 1.29 4.41
N GLU A 85 -11.67 2.58 4.74
CA GLU A 85 -12.68 3.42 4.10
C GLU A 85 -12.14 4.10 2.83
N PRO A 86 -12.98 4.23 1.77
CA PRO A 86 -12.64 5.06 0.63
C PRO A 86 -12.62 6.55 1.01
N TYR A 87 -12.17 7.41 0.10
CA TYR A 87 -12.29 8.85 0.30
C TYR A 87 -13.75 9.26 0.45
N SER A 88 -14.02 10.15 1.41
CA SER A 88 -15.36 10.64 1.71
C SER A 88 -15.79 11.79 0.80
N GLU A 89 -14.84 12.58 0.31
CA GLU A 89 -15.04 13.76 -0.51
C GLU A 89 -15.00 13.45 -2.01
N VAL A 90 -15.97 13.97 -2.77
CA VAL A 90 -16.07 13.76 -4.23
C VAL A 90 -14.84 14.30 -4.96
N ARG A 91 -14.27 15.41 -4.48
CA ARG A 91 -13.04 15.99 -5.05
C ARG A 91 -11.88 15.00 -4.96
N ASP A 92 -11.74 14.30 -3.84
CA ASP A 92 -10.62 13.39 -3.62
C ASP A 92 -10.85 12.09 -4.42
N LEU A 93 -12.09 11.61 -4.49
CA LEU A 93 -12.46 10.48 -5.36
C LEU A 93 -12.22 10.74 -6.85
N THR A 94 -12.61 11.93 -7.34
CA THR A 94 -12.38 12.32 -8.74
C THR A 94 -10.90 12.59 -9.01
N GLY A 95 -10.17 13.15 -8.02
CA GLY A 95 -8.72 13.30 -8.07
C GLY A 95 -8.00 11.96 -8.17
N TRP A 96 -8.41 10.96 -7.37
CA TRP A 96 -7.93 9.59 -7.44
C TRP A 96 -8.21 8.97 -8.81
N LEU A 97 -9.45 9.03 -9.31
CA LEU A 97 -9.79 8.44 -10.61
C LEU A 97 -8.93 9.04 -11.74
N ASN A 98 -8.60 10.33 -11.66
CA ASN A 98 -7.79 11.02 -12.66
C ASN A 98 -6.28 10.83 -12.48
N SER A 99 -5.82 10.22 -11.38
CA SER A 99 -4.39 10.10 -11.08
C SER A 99 -3.69 8.99 -11.88
N ALA A 100 -4.44 7.98 -12.34
CA ALA A 100 -3.92 6.88 -13.15
C ALA A 100 -5.03 6.30 -14.07
N PRO A 101 -4.75 6.06 -15.37
CA PRO A 101 -5.74 5.47 -16.29
C PRO A 101 -6.32 4.14 -15.82
N GLU A 102 -5.52 3.33 -15.14
CA GLU A 102 -5.88 2.01 -14.62
C GLU A 102 -7.01 2.10 -13.57
N HIS A 103 -7.20 3.25 -12.92
CA HIS A 103 -8.28 3.42 -11.95
C HIS A 103 -9.69 3.32 -12.58
N VAL A 104 -9.79 3.55 -13.89
CA VAL A 104 -11.04 3.38 -14.65
C VAL A 104 -11.48 1.91 -14.67
N GLU A 105 -10.57 0.95 -14.51
CA GLU A 105 -10.89 -0.49 -14.46
C GLU A 105 -11.76 -0.80 -13.24
N TYR A 106 -11.41 -0.29 -12.05
CA TYR A 106 -12.23 -0.49 -10.84
C TYR A 106 -13.61 0.16 -10.97
N LEU A 107 -13.70 1.34 -11.61
CA LEU A 107 -15.00 1.97 -11.87
C LEU A 107 -15.83 1.13 -12.84
N THR A 108 -15.20 0.54 -13.85
CA THR A 108 -15.85 -0.36 -14.80
C THR A 108 -16.40 -1.59 -14.10
N GLU A 109 -15.63 -2.19 -13.18
CA GLU A 109 -16.05 -3.33 -12.38
C GLU A 109 -17.29 -3.01 -11.53
N VAL A 110 -17.28 -1.88 -10.82
CA VAL A 110 -18.44 -1.45 -10.02
C VAL A 110 -19.69 -1.27 -10.87
N LEU A 111 -19.56 -0.63 -12.03
CA LEU A 111 -20.69 -0.38 -12.93
C LEU A 111 -21.25 -1.67 -13.56
N GLN A 112 -20.43 -2.72 -13.67
CA GLN A 112 -20.85 -4.02 -14.21
C GLN A 112 -21.45 -4.96 -13.15
N ALA A 113 -20.98 -4.87 -11.89
CA ALA A 113 -21.36 -5.79 -10.83
C ALA A 113 -22.77 -5.50 -10.27
N ASP A 114 -23.01 -4.28 -9.78
CA ASP A 114 -24.30 -3.87 -9.23
C ASP A 114 -24.47 -2.36 -9.39
N PRO A 115 -25.57 -1.88 -10.01
CA PRO A 115 -25.73 -0.47 -10.31
C PRO A 115 -25.67 0.40 -9.04
N PRO A 116 -24.68 1.31 -8.94
CA PRO A 116 -24.62 2.25 -7.83
C PRO A 116 -25.79 3.23 -7.91
N ARG A 117 -26.27 3.72 -6.75
CA ARG A 117 -27.40 4.68 -6.71
C ARG A 117 -27.09 5.98 -7.47
N ASP A 118 -25.84 6.43 -7.35
CA ASP A 118 -25.37 7.69 -7.92
C ASP A 118 -23.86 7.64 -8.22
N GLY A 119 -23.35 8.68 -8.89
CA GLY A 119 -21.94 8.75 -9.27
C GLY A 119 -20.98 8.84 -8.08
N ARG A 120 -21.40 9.36 -6.93
CA ARG A 120 -20.56 9.41 -5.73
C ARG A 120 -20.38 8.01 -5.17
N GLU A 121 -21.47 7.25 -5.07
CA GLU A 121 -21.42 5.86 -4.62
C GLU A 121 -20.59 4.99 -5.57
N ALA A 122 -20.73 5.20 -6.89
CA ALA A 122 -19.91 4.52 -7.89
C ALA A 122 -18.41 4.72 -7.66
N LEU A 123 -18.00 5.98 -7.49
CA LEU A 123 -16.60 6.33 -7.25
C LEU A 123 -16.08 5.83 -5.90
N ALA A 124 -16.89 5.94 -4.83
CA ALA A 124 -16.50 5.47 -3.51
C ALA A 124 -16.29 3.95 -3.49
N ARG A 125 -17.19 3.18 -4.13
CA ARG A 125 -17.05 1.73 -4.27
C ARG A 125 -15.84 1.36 -5.12
N ALA A 126 -15.58 2.07 -6.21
CA ALA A 126 -14.43 1.81 -7.07
C ALA A 126 -13.11 2.07 -6.35
N HIS A 127 -13.04 3.16 -5.59
CA HIS A 127 -11.88 3.47 -4.77
C HIS A 127 -11.70 2.46 -3.62
N TRP A 128 -12.79 1.98 -3.02
CA TRP A 128 -12.71 0.92 -2.02
C TRP A 128 -12.13 -0.38 -2.61
N LEU A 129 -12.61 -0.83 -3.79
CA LEU A 129 -12.03 -1.99 -4.49
C LEU A 129 -10.53 -1.81 -4.77
N PHE A 130 -10.14 -0.62 -5.22
CA PHE A 130 -8.73 -0.29 -5.41
C PHE A 130 -7.91 -0.40 -4.12
N LEU A 131 -8.43 0.10 -2.99
CA LEU A 131 -7.75 0.01 -1.70
C LEU A 131 -7.61 -1.44 -1.23
N GLN A 132 -8.64 -2.27 -1.42
CA GLN A 132 -8.57 -3.70 -1.11
C GLN A 132 -7.47 -4.39 -1.91
N ASP A 133 -7.49 -4.23 -3.24
CA ASP A 133 -6.49 -4.83 -4.15
C ASP A 133 -5.07 -4.29 -3.90
N ALA A 134 -4.92 -2.99 -3.65
CA ALA A 134 -3.62 -2.41 -3.29
C ALA A 134 -3.13 -2.91 -1.92
N GLY A 135 -4.04 -3.08 -0.95
CA GLY A 135 -3.76 -3.62 0.37
C GLY A 135 -3.26 -5.06 0.31
N GLU A 136 -3.97 -5.94 -0.40
CA GLU A 136 -3.58 -7.34 -0.58
C GLU A 136 -2.20 -7.46 -1.23
N ARG A 137 -1.96 -6.70 -2.31
CA ARG A 137 -0.67 -6.70 -3.01
C ARG A 137 0.47 -6.17 -2.13
N LEU A 138 0.21 -5.14 -1.33
CA LEU A 138 1.19 -4.60 -0.38
C LEU A 138 1.51 -5.62 0.70
N LEU A 139 0.50 -6.27 1.28
CA LEU A 139 0.68 -7.29 2.31
C LEU A 139 1.52 -8.46 1.79
N LYS A 140 1.24 -8.91 0.57
CA LYS A 140 2.02 -9.94 -0.11
C LYS A 140 3.48 -9.53 -0.33
N ALA A 141 3.73 -8.29 -0.76
CA ALA A 141 5.10 -7.79 -0.95
C ALA A 141 5.86 -7.67 0.38
N ILE A 142 5.18 -7.25 1.46
CA ILE A 142 5.74 -7.23 2.82
C ILE A 142 6.14 -8.64 3.24
N LYS A 143 5.27 -9.64 3.04
CA LYS A 143 5.58 -11.03 3.37
C LYS A 143 6.78 -11.56 2.60
N HIS A 144 6.81 -11.36 1.30
CA HIS A 144 7.95 -11.80 0.48
C HIS A 144 9.25 -11.13 0.92
N CYS A 145 9.19 -9.86 1.35
CA CYS A 145 10.34 -9.18 1.96
C CYS A 145 10.80 -9.86 3.25
N MET A 146 9.87 -10.20 4.16
CA MET A 146 10.20 -10.89 5.41
C MET A 146 10.84 -12.27 5.16
N GLU A 147 10.26 -13.06 4.25
CA GLU A 147 10.77 -14.39 3.87
C GLU A 147 12.18 -14.32 3.26
N ARG A 148 12.44 -13.30 2.42
CA ARG A 148 13.78 -13.07 1.83
C ARG A 148 14.83 -12.75 2.89
N GLU A 149 14.50 -11.91 3.86
CA GLU A 149 15.40 -11.53 4.95
C GLU A 149 15.70 -12.71 5.87
N GLU A 150 14.69 -13.54 6.19
CA GLU A 150 14.89 -14.77 6.96
C GLU A 150 15.82 -15.75 6.23
N ALA A 151 15.60 -15.97 4.93
CA ALA A 151 16.45 -16.86 4.13
C ALA A 151 17.92 -16.38 4.06
N LEU A 152 18.17 -15.07 3.97
CA LEU A 152 19.52 -14.51 3.97
C LEU A 152 20.22 -14.73 5.32
N GLN A 153 19.51 -14.56 6.43
CA GLN A 153 20.06 -14.81 7.77
C GLN A 153 20.43 -16.28 7.98
N GLU A 154 19.62 -17.22 7.48
CA GLU A 154 19.92 -18.65 7.56
C GLU A 154 21.20 -19.03 6.80
N VAL A 155 21.42 -18.44 5.63
CA VAL A 155 22.64 -18.68 4.83
C VAL A 155 23.87 -18.11 5.53
N GLU A 156 23.82 -16.88 6.04
CA GLU A 156 24.96 -16.26 6.76
C GLU A 156 25.36 -17.05 8.02
N VAL A 157 24.38 -17.62 8.74
CA VAL A 157 24.64 -18.47 9.91
C VAL A 157 25.30 -19.78 9.49
N GLN A 158 24.92 -20.37 8.36
CA GLN A 158 25.53 -21.61 7.87
C GLN A 158 26.98 -21.40 7.37
N GLU A 159 27.30 -20.24 6.80
CA GLU A 159 28.66 -19.91 6.35
C GLU A 159 29.60 -19.51 7.50
N ALA A 160 29.05 -19.12 8.66
CA ALA A 160 29.81 -18.71 9.84
C ALA A 160 30.18 -19.86 10.81
N VAL A 161 29.71 -21.09 10.57
CA VAL A 161 29.93 -22.30 11.40
C VAL A 161 30.91 -23.25 10.72
#